data_AF-A0A1Y4K2A0-F1
#
_entry.id   AF-A0A1Y4K2A0-F1
#
_cell.length_a   1.000
_cell.length_b   1.000
_cell.length_c   1.000
_cell.angle_alpha   90.00
_cell.angle_beta   90.00
_cell.angle_gamma   90.00
#
_symmetry.space_group_name_H-M   'P 1'
#
loop_
_entity.id
_entity.type
_entity.pdbx_description
1 polymer ?
#
loop_
_entity_poly.entity_id
_entity_poly.type
_entity_poly.pdbx_seq_one_letter_code
_entity_poly.pdbx_strand_id
1 'polypeptide(L)' 'MGPYRLLGSRKYPKSRLIRKLERGDRNIYKEYVSFRKWKGRGIPSIERRRRVEFALLFEP' A
#
# COMPACT_ATOMS: atom_id res chain seq x y z
N MET A 1 -5.68 3.72 10.23
CA MET A 1 -4.26 3.96 9.87
C MET A 1 -4.17 5.40 9.43
N GLY A 2 -3.25 6.20 9.99
CA GLY A 2 -3.13 7.61 9.59
C GLY A 2 -2.33 7.78 8.29
N PRO A 3 -2.52 8.91 7.56
CA PRO A 3 -1.89 9.18 6.27
C PRO A 3 -0.36 9.23 6.33
N TYR A 4 0.19 9.50 7.51
CA TYR A 4 1.63 9.59 7.77
C TYR A 4 2.42 8.31 7.44
N ARG A 5 1.79 7.12 7.43
CA ARG A 5 2.49 5.88 7.01
C ARG A 5 2.63 5.75 5.50
N LEU A 6 1.76 6.41 4.73
CA LEU A 6 1.81 6.40 3.26
C LEU A 6 2.65 7.56 2.76
N LEU A 7 2.26 8.78 3.13
CA LEU A 7 2.83 10.05 2.70
C LEU A 7 4.14 10.41 3.42
N GLY A 8 4.49 9.67 4.47
CA GLY A 8 5.58 10.06 5.35
C GLY A 8 5.23 11.25 6.24
N SER A 9 6.12 11.56 7.17
CA SER A 9 6.09 12.79 7.99
C SER A 9 7.53 13.20 8.29
N ARG A 10 7.73 14.34 8.97
CA ARG A 10 9.06 14.84 9.34
C ARG A 10 9.96 13.79 10.04
N LYS A 11 9.35 12.82 10.74
CA LYS A 11 10.02 11.73 11.47
C LYS A 11 10.07 10.39 10.71
N TYR A 12 9.22 10.20 9.69
CA TYR A 12 9.11 8.94 8.96
C TYR A 12 9.21 9.16 7.45
N PRO A 13 10.11 8.48 6.74
CA PRO A 13 10.20 8.62 5.29
C PRO A 13 8.91 8.15 4.61
N LYS A 14 8.66 8.66 3.40
CA LYS A 14 7.59 8.17 2.52
C LYS A 14 7.65 6.66 2.38
N SER A 15 6.49 6.01 2.33
CA SER A 15 6.44 4.57 2.11
C SER A 15 7.07 4.18 0.78
N ARG A 16 7.60 2.96 0.73
CA ARG A 16 8.17 2.38 -0.50
C ARG A 16 7.14 2.34 -1.64
N LEU A 17 5.86 2.19 -1.32
CA LEU A 17 4.74 2.29 -2.25
C LEU A 17 4.72 3.64 -2.98
N ILE A 18 4.67 4.74 -2.22
CA ILE A 18 4.65 6.09 -2.78
C ILE A 18 5.93 6.39 -3.56
N ARG A 19 7.10 5.99 -3.05
CA ARG A 19 8.38 6.18 -3.76
C ARG A 19 8.42 5.44 -5.12
N LYS A 20 7.79 4.27 -5.22
CA LYS A 20 7.66 3.55 -6.50
C LYS A 20 6.74 4.29 -7.46
N LEU A 21 5.58 4.73 -6.97
CA LEU A 21 4.64 5.54 -7.77
C LEU A 21 5.28 6.84 -8.27
N GLU A 22 6.02 7.55 -7.43
CA GLU A 22 6.76 8.78 -7.80
C GLU A 22 7.84 8.51 -8.85
N ARG A 23 8.45 7.32 -8.85
CA ARG A 23 9.43 6.90 -9.86
C ARG A 23 8.79 6.38 -11.15
N GLY A 24 7.46 6.24 -11.20
CA GLY A 24 6.74 5.61 -12.31
C GLY A 24 6.78 4.08 -12.32
N ASP A 25 7.28 3.45 -11.25
CA ASP A 25 7.28 1.98 -11.11
C ASP A 25 5.89 1.51 -10.67
N ARG A 26 5.18 0.85 -11.59
CA ARG A 26 3.83 0.29 -11.36
C ARG A 26 3.85 -1.08 -10.68
N ASN A 27 5.02 -1.65 -10.38
CA ASN A 27 5.14 -2.90 -9.61
C ASN A 27 4.94 -2.65 -8.11
N ILE A 28 3.72 -2.22 -7.76
CA ILE A 28 3.34 -1.81 -6.42
C ILE A 28 2.64 -2.91 -5.61
N TYR A 29 2.32 -4.04 -6.24
CA TYR A 29 1.49 -5.09 -5.66
C TYR A 29 1.97 -5.56 -4.28
N LYS A 30 3.28 -5.85 -4.17
CA LYS A 30 3.90 -6.36 -2.93
C LYS A 30 3.80 -5.35 -1.79
N GLU A 31 4.12 -4.09 -2.06
CA GLU A 31 4.01 -3.01 -1.08
C GLU A 31 2.54 -2.71 -0.74
N TYR A 32 1.64 -2.72 -1.72
CA TYR A 32 0.22 -2.43 -1.53
C TYR A 32 -0.48 -3.47 -0.64
N VAL A 33 -0.27 -4.77 -0.92
CA VAL A 33 -0.83 -5.87 -0.12
C VAL A 33 -0.21 -5.93 1.29
N SER A 34 1.02 -5.42 1.47
CA SER A 34 1.66 -5.36 2.79
C SER A 34 0.91 -4.49 3.80
N PHE A 35 0.09 -3.53 3.33
CA PHE A 35 -0.79 -2.69 4.16
C PHE A 35 -2.04 -3.43 4.69
N ARG A 36 -1.97 -4.76 4.87
CA ARG A 36 -3.00 -5.58 5.51
C ARG A 36 -2.96 -5.60 7.04
N LYS A 37 -1.90 -5.04 7.65
CA LYS A 37 -1.68 -5.14 9.10
C LYS A 37 -2.43 -4.06 9.87
N TRP A 38 -3.20 -4.44 10.88
CA TRP A 38 -3.84 -3.54 11.85
C TRP A 38 -3.45 -3.96 13.27
N LYS A 39 -3.03 -2.99 14.11
CA LYS A 39 -2.50 -3.26 15.46
C LYS A 39 -1.49 -4.42 15.50
N GLY A 40 -0.60 -4.50 14.51
CA GLY A 40 0.41 -5.57 14.38
C GLY A 40 -0.09 -6.91 13.83
N ARG A 41 -1.41 -7.13 13.73
CA ARG A 41 -2.01 -8.36 13.20
C ARG A 41 -2.32 -8.21 11.71
N GLY A 42 -1.97 -9.20 10.89
CA GLY A 42 -2.39 -9.24 9.49
C GLY A 42 -3.86 -9.62 9.39
N ILE A 43 -4.67 -8.80 8.73
CA ILE A 43 -6.09 -9.07 8.53
C ILE A 43 -6.32 -9.68 7.13
N PRO A 44 -6.78 -10.94 7.01
CA PRO A 44 -6.99 -11.58 5.72
C PRO A 44 -8.05 -10.90 4.83
N SER A 45 -9.09 -10.32 5.44
CA SER A 45 -10.15 -9.61 4.69
C SER A 45 -9.63 -8.34 4.01
N ILE A 46 -8.70 -7.62 4.65
CA ILE A 46 -8.04 -6.44 4.05
C ILE A 46 -7.18 -6.88 2.86
N GLU A 47 -6.45 -7.98 3.00
CA GLU A 47 -5.66 -8.51 1.89
C GLU A 47 -6.52 -8.89 0.68
N ARG A 48 -7.65 -9.59 0.90
CA ARG A 48 -8.60 -9.92 -0.19
C ARG A 48 -9.10 -8.65 -0.88
N ARG A 49 -9.52 -7.64 -0.10
CA ARG A 49 -9.96 -6.35 -0.64
C ARG A 49 -8.86 -5.65 -1.46
N ARG A 50 -7.61 -5.64 -0.98
CA ARG A 50 -6.47 -5.03 -1.71
C ARG A 50 -6.15 -5.76 -3.01
N ARG A 51 -6.34 -7.07 -3.08
CA ARG A 51 -6.17 -7.83 -4.33
C ARG A 51 -7.24 -7.47 -5.36
N VAL A 52 -8.50 -7.33 -4.94
CA VAL A 52 -9.61 -6.92 -5.82
C VAL A 52 -9.41 -5.47 -6.29
N GLU A 53 -9.13 -4.53 -5.39
CA GLU A 53 -8.84 -3.14 -5.75
C GLU A 53 -7.66 -3.03 -6.72
N PHE A 54 -6.62 -3.85 -6.54
CA PHE A 54 -5.50 -3.90 -7.48
C PHE A 54 -5.94 -4.47 -8.83
N ALA A 55 -6.70 -5.56 -8.89
CA ALA A 55 -7.19 -6.09 -10.15
C ALA A 55 -8.02 -5.05 -10.93
N LEU A 56 -8.96 -4.38 -10.26
CA LEU A 56 -9.78 -3.31 -10.84
C LEU A 56 -8.95 -2.10 -11.32
N LEU A 57 -7.83 -1.79 -10.65
CA LEU A 57 -6.95 -0.68 -11.05
C LEU A 57 -6.25 -0.92 -12.39
N PHE A 58 -6.09 -2.17 -12.79
CA PHE A 58 -5.46 -2.58 -14.05
C PHE A 58 -6.48 -3.14 -15.06
N GLU A 59 -7.78 -3.09 -14.76
CA GLU A 59 -8.81 -3.31 -15.78
C GLU A 59 -8.78 -2.15 -16.79
N PRO A 60 -8.79 -2.45 -18.10
CA PRO A 60 -8.68 -1.45 -19.18
C PRO A 60 -9.96 -0.61 -19.36
#